data_AF-A0A524C276-F1
#
_entry.id   AF-A0A524C276-F1
#
_cell.length_a   1.000
_cell.length_b   1.000
_cell.length_c   1.000
_cell.angle_alpha   90.00
_cell.angle_beta   90.00
_cell.angle_gamma   90.00
#
_symmetry.space_group_name_H-M   'P 1'
#
loop_
_entity.id
_entity.type
_entity.pdbx_description
1 polymer ?
#
loop_
_entity_poly.entity_id
_entity_poly.type
_entity_poly.pdbx_seq_one_letter_code
_entity_poly.pdbx_strand_id
1 'polypeptide(L)'
;SYGNYIKKIYERVRKIIGDDYDIVEICEYSMNKESLYTHLTGRQLEIAVYAASRGYFNTPKEISTAEIAETFGITSSAVTEQMRKIKKEIFEKLFK
;
A
#
# COMPACT_ATOMS: atom_id res chain seq x y z
N SER A 1 11.75 -17.36 7.45
CA SER A 1 11.79 -18.14 6.20
C SER A 1 10.42 -18.06 5.53
N TYR A 2 10.37 -17.74 4.23
CA TYR A 2 9.14 -17.56 3.43
C TYR A 2 8.19 -18.77 3.49
N GLY A 3 8.72 -19.99 3.67
CA GLY A 3 7.92 -21.21 3.79
C GLY A 3 6.92 -21.20 4.97
N ASN A 4 7.19 -20.42 6.03
CA ASN A 4 6.28 -20.34 7.18
C ASN A 4 5.03 -19.49 6.89
N TYR A 5 5.11 -18.58 5.92
CA TYR A 5 4.00 -17.70 5.56
C TYR A 5 3.00 -18.39 4.62
N ILE A 6 3.51 -19.12 3.63
CA ILE A 6 2.66 -19.94 2.72
C ILE A 6 1.89 -21.00 3.52
N LYS A 7 2.54 -21.65 4.49
CA LYS A 7 1.89 -22.62 5.37
C LYS A 7 0.71 -22.01 6.15
N LYS A 8 0.87 -20.80 6.68
CA LYS A 8 -0.21 -20.08 7.38
C LYS A 8 -1.37 -19.72 6.46
N ILE A 9 -1.10 -19.35 5.21
CA ILE A 9 -2.13 -19.06 4.22
C ILE A 9 -2.92 -20.34 3.90
N TYR A 10 -2.22 -21.45 3.65
CA TYR A 10 -2.84 -22.76 3.41
C TYR A 10 -3.77 -23.18 4.55
N GLU A 11 -3.31 -23.11 5.80
CA GLU A 11 -4.14 -23.44 6.97
C GLU A 11 -5.37 -22.54 7.11
N ARG A 12 -5.27 -21.25 6.73
CA ARG A 12 -6.40 -20.32 6.75
C ARG A 12 -7.43 -20.65 5.69
N VAL A 13 -6.99 -20.86 4.45
CA VAL A 13 -7.86 -21.20 3.33
C VAL A 13 -8.59 -22.51 3.63
N ARG A 14 -7.85 -23.53 4.10
CA ARG A 14 -8.40 -24.81 4.53
C ARG A 14 -9.53 -24.68 5.57
N LYS A 15 -9.38 -23.78 6.55
CA LYS A 15 -10.41 -23.54 7.57
C LYS A 15 -11.70 -22.91 7.03
N ILE A 16 -11.60 -22.17 5.92
CA ILE A 16 -12.73 -21.40 5.36
C ILE A 16 -13.49 -22.23 4.33
N ILE A 17 -12.77 -22.91 3.44
CA ILE A 17 -13.35 -23.61 2.28
C ILE A 17 -13.09 -25.12 2.25
N GLY A 18 -12.42 -25.68 3.27
CA GLY A 18 -12.10 -27.10 3.31
C GLY A 18 -10.91 -27.46 2.42
N ASP A 19 -10.83 -28.73 2.00
CA ASP A 19 -9.73 -29.27 1.19
C ASP A 19 -10.05 -29.33 -0.32
N ASP A 20 -11.22 -28.80 -0.74
CA ASP A 20 -11.69 -28.82 -2.14
C ASP A 20 -11.24 -27.57 -2.90
N TYR A 21 -9.91 -27.42 -3.06
CA TYR A 21 -9.32 -26.37 -3.87
C TYR A 21 -7.97 -26.81 -4.43
N ASP A 22 -7.67 -26.34 -5.64
CA ASP A 22 -6.37 -26.52 -6.26
C ASP A 22 -5.55 -25.23 -6.19
N ILE A 23 -4.29 -25.36 -5.80
CA ILE A 23 -3.33 -24.26 -5.95
C ILE A 23 -2.91 -24.25 -7.41
N VAL A 24 -3.51 -23.35 -8.19
CA VAL A 24 -3.25 -23.24 -9.63
C VAL A 24 -1.83 -22.74 -9.90
N GLU A 25 -1.35 -21.75 -9.13
CA GLU A 25 -0.03 -21.16 -9.36
C GLU A 25 0.51 -20.48 -8.08
N ILE A 26 1.82 -20.62 -7.84
CA ILE A 26 2.55 -19.87 -6.80
C ILE A 26 3.65 -19.08 -7.50
N CYS A 27 3.49 -17.76 -7.57
CA CYS A 27 4.49 -16.88 -8.16
C CYS A 27 5.29 -16.16 -7.07
N GLU A 28 6.58 -15.94 -7.33
CA GLU A 28 7.32 -14.91 -6.62
C GLU A 28 6.73 -13.55 -6.99
N TYR A 29 5.94 -12.98 -6.08
CA TYR A 29 5.42 -11.64 -6.24
C TYR A 29 6.54 -10.62 -5.96
N SER A 30 7.37 -10.35 -6.96
CA SER A 30 8.25 -9.18 -6.93
C SER A 30 7.45 -7.96 -7.40
N MET A 31 6.66 -7.34 -6.52
CA MET A 31 7.27 -6.29 -5.72
C MET A 31 8.31 -5.37 -6.38
N ASN A 32 8.36 -5.09 -7.69
CA ASN A 32 9.37 -4.18 -8.20
C ASN A 32 9.03 -2.78 -7.67
N LYS A 33 9.52 -2.46 -6.48
CA LYS A 33 9.25 -1.20 -5.79
C LYS A 33 9.64 -0.03 -6.68
N GLU A 34 10.68 -0.20 -7.51
CA GLU A 34 11.05 0.79 -8.52
C GLU A 34 9.93 1.05 -9.52
N SER A 35 9.17 0.03 -9.96
CA SER A 35 8.05 0.25 -10.88
C SER A 35 6.95 1.10 -10.23
N LEU A 36 6.63 0.89 -8.95
CA LEU A 36 5.67 1.73 -8.23
C LEU A 36 6.19 3.18 -8.07
N TYR A 37 7.50 3.37 -7.86
CA TYR A 37 8.12 4.68 -7.79
C TYR A 37 8.14 5.41 -9.15
N THR A 38 8.25 4.68 -10.27
CA THR A 38 8.23 5.30 -11.62
C THR A 38 6.87 5.91 -12.00
N HIS A 39 5.79 5.54 -11.32
CA HIS A 39 4.44 6.01 -11.66
C HIS A 39 3.97 7.22 -10.84
N LEU A 40 4.69 7.57 -9.76
CA LEU A 40 4.41 8.78 -8.99
C LEU A 40 5.36 9.90 -9.42
N THR A 41 4.85 11.12 -9.48
CA THR A 41 5.75 12.28 -9.56
C THR A 41 6.64 12.34 -8.31
N GLY A 42 7.85 12.90 -8.41
CA GLY A 42 8.77 13.00 -7.26
C GLY A 42 8.10 13.65 -6.04
N ARG A 43 7.31 14.71 -6.25
CA ARG A 43 6.55 15.37 -5.18
C ARG A 43 5.44 14.51 -4.58
N GLN A 44 4.75 13.69 -5.37
CA GLN A 44 3.78 12.73 -4.86
C GLN A 44 4.45 11.65 -4.01
N LEU A 45 5.60 11.16 -4.46
CA LEU A 45 6.37 10.17 -3.74
C LEU A 45 6.85 10.70 -2.39
N GLU A 46 7.42 11.92 -2.37
CA GLU A 46 7.85 12.58 -1.13
C GLU A 46 6.71 12.71 -0.12
N ILE A 47 5.54 13.22 -0.54
CA ILE A 47 4.37 13.37 0.34
C ILE A 47 3.88 11.98 0.81
N ALA A 48 3.85 10.97 -0.07
CA ALA A 48 3.44 9.60 0.27
C ALA A 48 4.35 8.96 1.32
N VAL A 49 5.67 9.04 1.12
CA VAL A 49 6.68 8.47 2.01
C VAL A 49 6.66 9.19 3.36
N TYR A 50 6.56 10.52 3.36
CA TYR A 50 6.44 11.29 4.59
C TYR A 50 5.17 10.91 5.36
N ALA A 51 4.01 10.91 4.71
CA ALA A 51 2.74 10.55 5.35
C ALA A 51 2.79 9.12 5.93
N ALA A 52 3.31 8.15 5.15
CA ALA A 52 3.43 6.77 5.60
C ALA A 52 4.36 6.62 6.80
N SER A 53 5.53 7.26 6.78
CA SER A 53 6.51 7.18 7.88
C SER A 53 6.03 7.84 9.18
N ARG A 54 5.02 8.71 9.10
CA ARG A 54 4.39 9.39 10.24
C ARG A 54 3.06 8.76 10.66
N GLY A 55 2.73 7.57 10.15
CA GLY A 55 1.56 6.81 10.58
C GLY A 55 0.22 7.34 10.04
N TYR A 56 0.23 7.97 8.85
CA TYR A 56 -1.01 8.42 8.18
C TYR A 56 -1.99 7.27 7.88
N PHE A 57 -1.47 6.06 7.72
CA PHE A 57 -2.25 4.85 7.44
C PHE A 57 -2.55 4.01 8.69
N ASN A 58 -2.09 4.43 9.87
CA ASN A 58 -2.33 3.72 11.12
C ASN A 58 -3.78 3.90 11.58
N THR A 59 -4.22 3.03 12.48
CA THR A 59 -5.53 3.13 13.14
C THR A 59 -5.31 3.07 14.66
N PRO A 60 -5.46 4.20 15.39
CA PRO A 60 -5.79 5.55 14.90
C PRO A 60 -4.66 6.16 14.06
N LYS A 61 -4.97 7.19 13.27
CA LYS A 61 -3.96 7.94 12.53
C LYS A 61 -3.04 8.66 13.50
N GLU A 62 -1.74 8.61 13.25
CA GLU A 62 -0.72 9.26 14.08
C GLU A 62 -0.27 10.63 13.53
N ILE A 63 -0.72 10.98 12.31
CA ILE A 63 -0.53 12.29 11.71
C ILE A 63 -1.79 12.74 10.97
N SER A 64 -2.12 14.02 11.09
CA SER A 64 -3.23 14.64 10.37
C SER A 64 -2.82 15.17 9.00
N THR A 65 -3.80 15.39 8.12
CA THR A 65 -3.53 16.06 6.83
C THR A 65 -3.12 17.52 7.00
N ALA A 66 -3.45 18.16 8.12
CA ALA A 66 -3.05 19.52 8.45
C ALA A 66 -1.55 19.60 8.76
N GLU A 67 -1.03 18.67 9.57
CA GLU A 67 0.42 18.59 9.89
C GLU A 67 1.27 18.26 8.65
N ILE A 68 0.77 17.38 7.78
CA ILE A 68 1.42 17.12 6.48
C ILE A 68 1.39 18.38 5.61
N ALA A 69 0.26 19.08 5.55
CA ALA A 69 0.09 20.28 4.75
C ALA A 69 1.08 21.39 5.15
N GLU A 70 1.25 21.60 6.46
CA GLU A 70 2.24 22.52 7.02
C GLU A 70 3.66 22.15 6.58
N THR A 71 4.02 20.87 6.67
CA THR A 71 5.35 20.38 6.29
C THR A 71 5.69 20.65 4.81
N PHE A 72 4.70 20.53 3.91
CA PHE A 72 4.91 20.67 2.47
C PHE A 72 4.53 22.04 1.90
N GLY A 73 4.08 22.98 2.74
CA GLY A 73 3.63 24.31 2.32
C GLY A 73 2.43 24.26 1.37
N ILE A 74 1.50 23.33 1.58
CA ILE A 74 0.28 23.16 0.78
C ILE A 74 -0.95 23.18 1.67
N THR A 75 -2.16 23.10 1.09
CA THR A 75 -3.38 23.01 1.89
C THR A 75 -3.68 21.57 2.32
N SER A 76 -4.41 21.40 3.43
CA SER A 76 -4.93 20.09 3.88
C SER A 76 -5.81 19.42 2.81
N SER A 77 -6.57 20.21 2.04
CA SER A 77 -7.33 19.72 0.88
C SER A 77 -6.42 19.19 -0.24
N ALA A 78 -5.30 19.88 -0.53
CA ALA A 78 -4.32 19.43 -1.50
C ALA A 78 -3.64 18.12 -1.06
N VAL A 79 -3.30 17.96 0.22
CA VAL A 79 -2.78 16.68 0.76
C VAL A 79 -3.79 15.56 0.52
N THR A 80 -5.06 15.80 0.84
CA THR A 80 -6.13 14.81 0.64
C THR A 80 -6.27 14.41 -0.82
N GLU A 81 -6.23 15.38 -1.74
CA GLU A 81 -6.31 15.13 -3.17
C GLU A 81 -5.09 14.36 -3.69
N GLN A 82 -3.88 14.72 -3.26
CA GLN A 82 -2.65 14.00 -3.61
C GLN A 82 -2.74 12.55 -3.13
N MET A 83 -3.13 12.31 -1.86
CA MET A 83 -3.31 10.96 -1.33
C MET A 83 -4.33 10.14 -2.12
N ARG A 84 -5.43 10.76 -2.56
CA ARG A 84 -6.42 10.10 -3.42
C ARG A 84 -5.81 9.70 -4.77
N LYS A 85 -5.06 10.61 -5.43
CA LYS A 85 -4.38 10.35 -6.71
C LYS A 85 -3.33 9.25 -6.58
N ILE A 86 -2.48 9.33 -5.55
CA ILE A 86 -1.44 8.33 -5.24
C ILE A 86 -2.07 6.95 -5.03
N LYS A 87 -3.12 6.85 -4.20
CA LYS A 87 -3.84 5.59 -4.00
C LYS A 87 -4.39 5.07 -5.33
N LYS A 88 -5.11 5.91 -6.08
CA LYS A 88 -5.68 5.50 -7.37
C LYS A 88 -4.61 4.90 -8.29
N GLU A 89 -3.49 5.61 -8.48
CA GLU A 89 -2.40 5.16 -9.35
C GLU A 89 -1.84 3.81 -8.87
N ILE A 90 -1.56 3.67 -7.57
CA ILE A 90 -1.03 2.43 -7.01
C ILE A 90 -2.04 1.28 -7.18
N PHE A 91 -3.31 1.48 -6.81
CA PHE A 91 -4.33 0.44 -6.92
C PHE A 91 -4.61 0.05 -8.37
N GLU A 92 -4.67 1.01 -9.30
CA GLU A 92 -4.83 0.72 -10.73
C GLU A 92 -3.66 -0.05 -11.32
N LYS A 93 -2.46 0.01 -10.74
CA LYS A 93 -1.30 -0.77 -11.19
C LYS A 93 -1.16 -2.12 -10.50
N LEU A 94 -1.63 -2.24 -9.27
CA LEU A 94 -1.55 -3.50 -8.52
C LEU A 94 -2.62 -4.50 -8.95
N PHE A 95 -3.79 -4.03 -9.39
CA PHE A 95 -4.97 -4.86 -9.63
C PHE A 95 -5.44 -4.87 -11.09
N LYS A 96 -4.68 -4.28 -12.01
CA LYS A 96 -4.98 -4.23 -13.44
C LYS A 96 -3.80 -4.75 -14.23
#